data_AF-A0A6L3IJV7-F1
#
_entry.id   AF-A0A6L3IJV7-F1
#
_cell.length_a   1.000
_cell.length_b   1.000
_cell.length_c   1.000
_cell.angle_alpha   90.00
_cell.angle_beta   90.00
_cell.angle_gamma   90.00
#
_symmetry.space_group_name_H-M   'P 1'
#
loop_
_entity.id
_entity.type
_entity.pdbx_description
1 polymer ?
#
loop_
_entity_poly.entity_id
_entity_poly.type
_entity_poly.pdbx_seq_one_letter_code
_entity_poly.pdbx_strand_id
1 'polypeptide(L)' 'MTEKLQNALNEQITAELWSANLYLSMSFYLEREGFSGMARWMQKQSAEETGHAYAIAGYM' A
#
# COMPACT_ATOMS: atom_id res chain seq x y z
N MET A 1 0.00 -24.75 3.18
CA MET A 1 0.43 -23.58 3.99
C MET A 1 0.16 -23.89 5.46
N THR A 2 1.07 -23.60 6.39
CA THR A 2 0.77 -23.76 7.83
C THR A 2 -0.14 -22.61 8.29
N GLU A 3 -0.95 -22.83 9.32
CA GLU A 3 -1.83 -21.80 9.87
C GLU A 3 -1.05 -20.55 10.29
N LYS A 4 0.11 -20.73 10.94
CA LYS A 4 1.01 -19.63 11.30
C LYS A 4 1.46 -18.81 10.09
N LEU A 5 1.85 -19.48 9.00
CA LEU A 5 2.29 -18.79 7.78
C LEU A 5 1.12 -18.06 7.11
N GLN A 6 -0.05 -18.70 7.03
CA GLN A 6 -1.25 -18.09 6.46
C GLN A 6 -1.67 -16.82 7.22
N ASN A 7 -1.63 -16.85 8.56
CA ASN A 7 -1.95 -15.69 9.39
C ASN A 7 -0.94 -14.55 9.16
N ALA A 8 0.35 -14.84 9.09
CA ALA A 8 1.37 -13.83 8.80
C ALA A 8 1.19 -13.19 7.41
N LEU A 9 0.79 -13.97 6.39
CA LEU A 9 0.52 -13.42 5.06
C LEU A 9 -0.75 -12.54 5.05
N ASN A 10 -1.80 -12.92 5.78
CA ASN A 10 -2.99 -12.08 5.94
C ASN A 10 -2.68 -10.75 6.66
N GLU A 11 -1.85 -10.81 7.70
CA GLU A 11 -1.36 -9.61 8.39
C GLU A 11 -0.55 -8.72 7.45
N GLN A 12 0.31 -9.31 6.61
CA GLN A 12 1.08 -8.55 5.62
C GLN A 12 0.18 -7.90 4.58
N ILE A 13 -0.80 -8.61 4.00
CA ILE A 13 -1.77 -8.03 3.07
C ILE A 13 -2.47 -6.81 3.69
N THR A 14 -2.85 -6.92 4.96
CA THR A 14 -3.48 -5.81 5.69
C THR A 14 -2.52 -4.63 5.85
N ALA A 15 -1.26 -4.88 6.16
CA ALA A 15 -0.23 -3.84 6.27
C ALA A 15 0.03 -3.13 4.94
N GLU A 16 0.10 -3.86 3.83
CA GLU A 16 0.30 -3.26 2.50
C GLU A 16 -0.90 -2.39 2.09
N LEU A 17 -2.13 -2.85 2.31
CA LEU A 17 -3.32 -2.05 2.01
C LEU A 17 -3.45 -0.80 2.91
N TRP A 18 -3.02 -0.91 4.17
CA TRP A 18 -2.95 0.25 5.06
C TRP A 18 -1.90 1.26 4.56
N SER A 19 -0.73 0.78 4.16
CA SER A 19 0.35 1.62 3.60
C SER A 19 -0.09 2.29 2.29
N ALA A 20 -0.79 1.56 1.42
CA ALA A 20 -1.38 2.11 0.21
C ALA A 20 -2.31 3.30 0.51
N ASN A 21 -3.20 3.14 1.49
CA ASN A 21 -4.13 4.20 1.89
C ASN A 21 -3.41 5.38 2.58
N LEU A 22 -2.36 5.11 3.35
CA LEU A 22 -1.52 6.15 3.94
C LEU A 22 -0.84 6.99 2.85
N TYR A 23 -0.19 6.36 1.87
CA TYR A 23 0.46 7.07 0.77
C TYR A 23 -0.53 7.84 -0.09
N LEU A 24 -1.72 7.30 -0.34
CA LEU A 24 -2.77 8.04 -1.02
C LEU A 24 -3.16 9.30 -0.24
N SER A 25 -3.35 9.18 1.07
CA SER A 25 -3.68 10.31 1.95
C SER A 25 -2.56 11.36 1.99
N MET A 26 -1.31 10.93 2.04
CA MET A 26 -0.14 11.80 1.93
C MET A 26 -0.11 12.55 0.59
N SER A 27 -0.53 11.89 -0.50
CA SER A 27 -0.58 12.56 -1.80
C SER A 27 -1.55 13.75 -1.80
N PHE A 28 -2.72 13.61 -1.17
CA PHE A 28 -3.70 14.70 -1.08
C PHE A 28 -3.18 15.86 -0.23
N TYR A 29 -2.50 15.54 0.88
CA TYR A 29 -1.84 16.54 1.69
C TYR A 29 -0.78 17.31 0.88
N LEU A 30 0.13 16.60 0.22
CA LEU A 30 1.22 17.21 -0.56
C LEU A 30 0.71 18.04 -1.74
N GLU A 31 -0.36 17.61 -2.40
CA GLU A 31 -1.00 18.38 -3.47
C GLU A 31 -1.55 19.71 -2.94
N ARG A 32 -2.22 19.68 -1.78
CA ARG A 32 -2.73 20.89 -1.11
C ARG A 32 -1.62 21.87 -0.74
N GLU A 33 -0.46 21.36 -0.32
CA GLU A 33 0.71 22.18 0.04
C GLU A 33 1.51 22.65 -1.20
N GLY A 34 1.10 22.28 -2.43
CA GLY A 34 1.74 22.69 -3.68
C GLY A 34 2.93 21.84 -4.12
N PHE A 35 3.19 20.71 -3.45
CA PHE A 35 4.27 19.77 -3.79
C PHE A 35 3.81 18.71 -4.81
N SER A 36 3.31 19.14 -5.96
CA SER A 36 2.65 18.28 -6.96
C SER A 36 3.52 17.10 -7.46
N GLY A 37 4.84 17.29 -7.57
CA GLY A 37 5.76 16.21 -7.91
C GLY A 37 5.81 15.10 -6.85
N MET A 38 5.84 15.47 -5.57
CA MET A 38 5.83 14.52 -4.46
C MET A 38 4.45 13.88 -4.28
N ALA A 39 3.37 14.64 -4.49
CA ALA A 39 2.01 14.12 -4.48
C ALA A 39 1.85 13.01 -5.54
N ARG A 40 2.28 13.26 -6.77
CA ARG A 40 2.26 12.25 -7.84
C ARG A 40 3.14 11.03 -7.52
N TRP A 41 4.29 11.24 -6.87
CA TRP A 41 5.11 10.12 -6.40
C TRP A 41 4.36 9.26 -5.38
N MET A 42 3.73 9.87 -4.38
CA MET A 42 2.96 9.14 -3.36
C MET A 42 1.75 8.39 -3.94
N GLN A 43 1.10 8.92 -4.97
CA GLN A 43 0.06 8.16 -5.70
C GLN A 43 0.62 6.90 -6.37
N LYS A 44 1.83 6.98 -6.95
CA LYS A 44 2.48 5.79 -7.52
C LYS A 44 2.83 4.77 -6.44
N GLN A 45 3.33 5.22 -5.29
CA GLN A 45 3.64 4.33 -4.16
C GLN A 45 2.38 3.67 -3.60
N SER A 46 1.27 4.39 -3.51
CA SER A 46 -0.03 3.80 -3.13
C SER A 46 -0.45 2.65 -4.07
N ALA A 47 -0.27 2.83 -5.38
CA ALA A 47 -0.56 1.80 -6.36
C ALA A 47 0.42 0.61 -6.27
N GLU A 48 1.70 0.87 -5.97
CA GLU A 48 2.74 -0.15 -5.76
C GLU A 48 2.41 -1.05 -4.57
N GLU A 49 2.05 -0.48 -3.41
CA GLU A 49 1.67 -1.25 -2.21
C GLU A 49 0.37 -2.04 -2.42
N THR A 50 -0.59 -1.48 -3.18
CA THR A 50 -1.77 -2.25 -3.59
C THR A 50 -1.38 -3.46 -4.44
N GLY A 51 -0.40 -3.29 -5.33
CA GLY A 51 0.20 -4.36 -6.12
C GLY A 51 0.87 -5.43 -5.25
N HIS A 52 1.61 -5.04 -4.21
CA HIS A 52 2.20 -5.96 -3.23
C HIS A 52 1.14 -6.80 -2.53
N ALA A 53 0.06 -6.17 -2.04
CA ALA A 53 -1.06 -6.88 -1.43
C ALA A 53 -1.67 -7.94 -2.37
N TYR A 54 -1.89 -7.59 -3.63
CA TYR A 54 -2.44 -8.52 -4.64
C TYR A 54 -1.46 -9.65 -4.99
N ALA A 55 -0.17 -9.37 -5.06
CA ALA A 55 0.84 -10.40 -5.30
C ALA A 55 0.87 -11.43 -4.16
N ILE A 56 0.80 -10.98 -2.91
CA ILE A 56 0.73 -11.88 -1.75
C ILE A 56 -0.58 -12.67 -1.76
N ALA A 57 -1.71 -12.00 -1.98
CA ALA A 57 -3.01 -12.66 -2.05
C ALA A 57 -3.10 -13.71 -3.17
N GLY A 58 -2.44 -13.47 -4.31
CA GLY A 58 -2.38 -14.43 -5.42
C GLY A 58 -1.45 -15.63 -5.18
N TYR A 59 -0.55 -15.55 -4.19
CA TYR A 59 0.31 -16.66 -3.77
C TYR A 59 -0.34 -17.56 -2.71
N MET A 60 -1.35 -17.04 -2.01
CA MET A 60 -2.11 -17.77 -0.99
C MET A 60 -3.09 -18.78 -1.59
#